data_AF-A0A015KXF2-F1
#
_entry.id   AF-A0A015KXF2-F1
#
_cell.length_a   1.000
_cell.length_b   1.000
_cell.length_c   1.000
_cell.angle_alpha   90.00
_cell.angle_beta   90.00
_cell.angle_gamma   90.00
#
_symmetry.space_group_name_H-M   'P 1'
#
loop_
_entity.id
_entity.type
_entity.pdbx_description
1 polymer ?
#
loop_
_entity_poly.entity_id
_entity_poly.type
_entity_poly.pdbx_seq_one_letter_code
_entity_poly.pdbx_strand_id
1 'polypeptide(L)'
;MTTVYVLECRNNKYYVGKTSRSVDVRFEEHCNGSGSEWTWLHQPIRIVESEKTDNSHLELTKTLDYMNKYGIDNVRGSCYTNVNLSETEIQSIHQYLSSGNDTCYKCGRTGHFANNCNYSNENDNNNNSHGCFKCGSTDHFANDCNDYFDESDSSCDENDNNKVYRCFRCGSPSHFANDCDDESDSSFDENNGYSDDDERSYHY
;
A
#
# COMPACT_ATOMS: atom_id res chain seq x y z
N MET A 1 27.74 -0.73 -16.51
CA MET A 1 28.07 0.53 -15.84
C MET A 1 27.14 1.65 -16.25
N THR A 2 26.30 2.06 -15.31
CA THR A 2 25.43 3.23 -15.42
C THR A 2 25.94 4.31 -14.47
N THR A 3 25.61 5.57 -14.73
CA THR A 3 25.89 6.67 -13.81
C THR A 3 24.59 7.10 -13.17
N VAL A 4 24.52 7.05 -11.85
CA VAL A 4 23.43 7.63 -11.06
C VAL A 4 23.82 9.06 -10.72
N TYR A 5 22.90 10.00 -10.89
CA TYR A 5 23.14 11.42 -10.66
C TYR A 5 21.98 12.05 -9.89
N VAL A 6 22.31 13.14 -9.19
CA VAL A 6 21.36 13.98 -8.46
C VAL A 6 21.46 15.39 -9.01
N LEU A 7 20.31 15.95 -9.37
CA LEU A 7 20.16 17.34 -9.81
C LEU A 7 19.51 18.16 -8.70
N GLU A 8 20.07 19.34 -8.42
CA GLU A 8 19.38 20.38 -7.67
C GLU A 8 18.58 21.22 -8.66
N CYS A 9 17.29 21.34 -8.40
CA CYS A 9 16.34 22.11 -9.19
C CYS A 9 15.92 23.38 -8.42
N ARG A 10 15.30 24.31 -9.15
CA ARG A 10 14.70 25.50 -8.53
C ARG A 10 13.73 25.13 -7.40
N ASN A 11 13.58 26.07 -6.46
CA ASN A 11 12.68 25.97 -5.31
C ASN A 11 13.07 24.84 -4.33
N ASN A 12 14.37 24.57 -4.17
CA ASN A 12 14.92 23.52 -3.30
C ASN A 12 14.33 22.12 -3.60
N LYS A 13 14.07 21.86 -4.88
CA LYS A 13 13.60 20.56 -5.36
C LYS A 13 14.79 19.74 -5.88
N TYR A 14 14.67 18.43 -5.84
CA TYR A 14 15.74 17.53 -6.29
C TYR A 14 15.20 16.49 -7.26
N TYR A 15 16.05 16.06 -8.18
CA TYR A 15 15.76 14.96 -9.09
C TYR A 15 16.89 13.94 -9.08
N VAL A 16 16.55 12.66 -8.95
CA VAL A 16 17.50 11.55 -9.00
C VAL A 16 17.21 10.72 -10.24
N GLY A 17 18.24 10.42 -11.01
CA GLY A 17 18.11 9.62 -12.21
C GLY A 17 19.36 8.79 -12.49
N LYS A 18 19.23 7.87 -13.44
CA LYS A 18 20.35 7.14 -14.01
C LYS A 18 20.50 7.37 -15.50
N THR A 19 21.71 7.23 -16.00
CA THR A 19 22.01 7.29 -17.44
C THR A 19 23.13 6.32 -17.79
N SER A 20 23.05 5.71 -18.97
CA SER A 20 24.15 4.93 -19.56
C SER A 20 25.14 5.82 -20.34
N ARG A 21 24.82 7.10 -20.50
CA ARG A 21 25.62 8.11 -21.22
C ARG A 21 26.37 9.00 -20.23
N SER A 22 26.97 10.10 -20.70
CA SER A 22 27.52 11.13 -19.83
C SER A 22 26.40 11.87 -19.09
N VAL A 23 26.67 12.23 -17.83
CA VAL A 23 25.74 12.99 -16.99
C VAL A 23 25.57 14.41 -17.53
N ASP A 24 26.61 15.01 -18.09
CA ASP A 24 26.57 16.37 -18.65
C ASP A 24 25.57 16.48 -19.80
N VAL A 25 25.61 15.54 -20.74
CA VAL A 25 24.65 15.49 -21.86
C VAL A 25 23.24 15.30 -21.32
N ARG A 26 23.07 14.43 -20.32
CA ARG A 26 21.75 14.20 -19.73
C ARG A 26 21.24 15.44 -19.01
N PHE A 27 22.12 16.17 -18.32
CA PHE A 27 21.79 17.44 -17.67
C PHE A 27 21.34 18.50 -18.68
N GLU A 28 22.05 18.66 -19.80
CA GLU A 28 21.65 19.57 -20.88
C GLU A 28 20.28 19.18 -21.48
N GLU A 29 20.02 17.88 -21.68
CA GLU A 29 18.70 17.39 -22.11
C GLU A 29 17.59 17.79 -21.13
N HIS A 30 17.83 17.70 -19.82
CA HIS A 30 16.88 18.16 -18.80
C HIS A 30 16.67 19.69 -18.88
N CYS A 31 17.74 20.48 -19.07
CA CYS A 31 17.65 21.93 -19.24
C CYS A 31 16.87 22.33 -20.50
N ASN A 32 16.99 21.54 -21.57
CA ASN A 32 16.31 21.76 -22.85
C ASN A 32 14.87 21.19 -22.90
N GLY A 33 14.34 20.71 -21.77
CA GLY A 33 12.96 20.21 -21.68
C GLY A 33 12.75 18.77 -22.16
N SER A 34 13.82 18.04 -22.48
CA SER A 34 13.78 16.59 -22.81
C SER A 34 13.97 15.69 -21.58
N GLY A 35 13.66 16.24 -20.41
CA GLY A 35 13.80 15.62 -19.10
C GLY A 35 12.56 14.88 -18.62
N SER A 36 12.50 14.62 -17.32
CA SER A 36 11.25 14.24 -16.64
C SER A 36 10.33 15.45 -16.50
N GLU A 37 9.03 15.22 -16.40
CA GLU A 37 8.02 16.27 -16.12
C GLU A 37 8.43 17.12 -14.89
N TRP A 38 8.93 16.46 -13.85
CA TRP A 38 9.47 17.12 -12.66
C TRP A 38 10.56 18.14 -12.98
N THR A 39 11.56 17.78 -13.79
CA THR A 39 12.65 18.68 -14.17
C THR A 39 12.22 19.77 -15.16
N TRP A 40 11.13 19.56 -15.89
CA TRP A 40 10.54 20.59 -16.71
C TRP A 40 9.85 21.65 -15.84
N LEU A 41 9.06 21.21 -14.84
CA LEU A 41 8.41 22.08 -13.87
C LEU A 41 9.43 22.80 -12.96
N HIS A 42 10.45 22.07 -12.53
CA HIS A 42 11.52 22.54 -11.66
C HIS A 42 12.85 22.49 -12.41
N GLN A 43 13.18 23.58 -13.11
CA GLN A 43 14.40 23.65 -13.91
C GLN A 43 15.65 23.26 -13.10
N PRO A 44 16.49 22.35 -13.62
CA PRO A 44 17.78 22.02 -13.00
C PRO A 44 18.71 23.23 -12.95
N ILE A 45 19.40 23.38 -11.83
CA ILE A 45 20.40 24.42 -11.59
C ILE A 45 21.80 23.85 -11.77
N ARG A 46 22.07 22.69 -11.16
CA ARG A 46 23.38 22.02 -11.20
C ARG A 46 23.29 20.53 -10.86
N ILE A 47 24.33 19.80 -11.23
CA ILE A 47 24.57 18.43 -10.77
C ILE A 47 25.16 18.51 -9.35
N VAL A 48 24.48 17.91 -8.37
CA VAL A 48 24.93 17.85 -6.98
C VAL A 48 25.92 16.71 -6.79
N GLU A 49 25.60 15.56 -7.36
CA GLU A 49 26.37 14.34 -7.21
C GLU A 49 26.21 13.48 -8.47
N SER A 50 27.26 12.74 -8.82
CA SER A 50 27.20 11.69 -9.83
C SER A 50 28.17 10.56 -9.49
N GLU A 51 27.70 9.32 -9.55
CA GLU A 51 28.49 8.13 -9.25
C GLU A 51 28.27 7.06 -10.33
N LYS A 52 29.38 6.51 -10.85
CA LYS A 52 29.34 5.35 -11.74
C LYS A 52 29.20 4.09 -10.90
N THR A 53 28.20 3.29 -11.21
CA THR A 53 27.91 2.08 -10.47
C THR A 53 27.40 0.97 -11.39
N ASP A 54 27.50 -0.26 -10.91
CA ASP A 54 26.79 -1.41 -11.46
C ASP A 54 25.62 -1.84 -10.55
N ASN A 55 25.44 -1.17 -9.41
CA ASN A 55 24.33 -1.42 -8.51
C ASN A 55 23.02 -0.86 -9.09
N SER A 56 22.10 -1.76 -9.44
CA SER A 56 20.77 -1.42 -9.97
C SER A 56 19.89 -0.64 -8.99
N HIS A 57 20.13 -0.78 -7.69
CA HIS A 57 19.30 -0.19 -6.63
C HIS A 57 19.77 1.19 -6.17
N LEU A 58 20.99 1.63 -6.53
CA LEU A 58 21.57 2.88 -6.04
C LEU A 58 20.69 4.11 -6.34
N GLU A 59 20.03 4.14 -7.50
CA GLU A 59 19.10 5.20 -7.88
C GLU A 59 17.92 5.31 -6.92
N LEU A 60 17.32 4.17 -6.56
CA LEU A 60 16.20 4.13 -5.62
C LEU A 60 16.66 4.51 -4.21
N THR A 61 17.79 3.96 -3.74
CA THR A 61 18.37 4.29 -2.44
C THR A 61 18.64 5.79 -2.32
N LYS A 62 19.32 6.40 -3.30
CA LYS A 62 19.56 7.86 -3.28
C LYS A 62 18.26 8.67 -3.32
N THR A 63 17.26 8.21 -4.08
CA THR A 63 15.95 8.88 -4.11
C THR A 63 15.32 8.90 -2.71
N LEU A 64 15.29 7.75 -2.03
CA LEU A 64 14.75 7.63 -0.68
C LEU A 64 15.57 8.43 0.35
N ASP A 65 16.90 8.40 0.28
CA ASP A 65 17.77 9.17 1.17
C ASP A 65 17.52 10.68 1.04
N TYR A 66 17.38 11.18 -0.19
CA TYR A 66 17.04 12.57 -0.44
C TYR A 66 15.62 12.91 0.01
N MET A 67 14.65 12.01 -0.16
CA MET A 67 13.28 12.18 0.37
C MET A 67 13.28 12.25 1.91
N ASN A 68 14.08 11.43 2.58
CA ASN A 68 14.24 11.48 4.03
C ASN A 68 14.84 12.82 4.49
N LYS A 69 15.81 13.35 3.73
CA LYS A 69 16.55 14.57 4.09
C LYS A 69 15.78 15.86 3.78
N TYR A 70 15.12 15.93 2.63
CA TYR A 70 14.50 17.16 2.14
C TYR A 70 12.98 17.10 2.15
N GLY A 71 12.38 15.95 2.46
CA GLY A 71 10.94 15.71 2.43
C GLY A 71 10.49 15.06 1.13
N ILE A 72 9.47 14.20 1.24
CA ILE A 72 8.92 13.42 0.12
C ILE A 72 8.45 14.35 -1.00
N ASP A 73 7.83 15.48 -0.69
CA ASP A 73 7.31 16.44 -1.68
C ASP A 73 8.39 17.22 -2.44
N ASN A 74 9.66 17.09 -2.05
CA ASN A 74 10.76 17.88 -2.61
C ASN A 74 11.67 17.07 -3.54
N VAL A 75 11.42 15.78 -3.72
CA VAL A 75 12.34 14.88 -4.45
C VAL A 75 11.57 13.94 -5.37
N ARG A 76 12.02 13.79 -6.62
CA ARG A 76 11.52 12.75 -7.54
C ARG A 76 12.66 12.00 -8.18
N GLY A 77 12.39 10.77 -8.62
CA GLY A 77 13.40 9.92 -9.24
C GLY A 77 13.02 8.46 -9.19
N SER A 78 13.85 7.59 -9.77
CA SER A 78 13.61 6.14 -9.80
C SER A 78 12.19 5.78 -10.28
N CYS A 79 11.41 5.04 -9.49
CA CYS A 79 9.99 4.77 -9.76
C CYS A 79 9.03 5.88 -9.30
N TYR A 80 9.49 6.86 -8.51
CA TYR A 80 8.72 7.98 -7.98
C TYR A 80 8.95 9.23 -8.84
N THR A 81 8.66 9.14 -10.14
CA THR A 81 8.89 10.24 -11.11
C THR A 81 7.70 11.16 -11.29
N ASN A 82 6.50 10.73 -10.91
CA ASN A 82 5.26 11.51 -11.02
C ASN A 82 5.33 12.76 -10.15
N VAL A 83 4.85 13.91 -10.67
CA VAL A 83 4.85 15.17 -9.91
C VAL A 83 4.04 15.03 -8.62
N ASN A 84 2.86 14.44 -8.71
CA ASN A 84 2.01 14.10 -7.58
C ASN A 84 2.09 12.59 -7.36
N LEU A 85 2.60 12.19 -6.20
CA LEU A 85 2.65 10.78 -5.81
C LEU A 85 1.28 10.36 -5.28
N SER A 86 0.87 9.12 -5.56
CA SER A 86 -0.33 8.55 -4.95
C SER A 86 -0.13 8.36 -3.45
N GLU A 87 -1.24 8.27 -2.72
CA GLU A 87 -1.20 7.96 -1.29
C GLU A 87 -0.50 6.61 -1.01
N THR A 88 -0.69 5.62 -1.89
CA THR A 88 -0.02 4.32 -1.79
C THR A 88 1.50 4.40 -2.02
N GLU A 89 1.96 5.25 -2.93
CA GLU A 89 3.39 5.51 -3.15
C GLU A 89 3.99 6.21 -1.92
N ILE A 90 3.30 7.21 -1.38
CA ILE A 90 3.70 7.93 -0.17
C ILE A 90 3.80 6.97 1.02
N GLN A 91 2.80 6.10 1.20
CA GLN A 91 2.79 5.11 2.27
C GLN A 91 3.93 4.09 2.13
N SER A 92 4.23 3.66 0.90
CA SER A 92 5.37 2.78 0.61
C SER A 92 6.69 3.47 0.97
N ILE A 93 6.86 4.75 0.60
CA ILE A 93 8.06 5.53 0.95
C ILE A 93 8.19 5.63 2.47
N HIS A 94 7.12 5.95 3.20
CA HIS A 94 7.14 5.97 4.66
C HIS A 94 7.55 4.63 5.26
N GLN A 95 7.08 3.51 4.71
CA GLN A 95 7.47 2.17 5.16
C GLN A 95 8.97 1.92 4.95
N TYR A 96 9.53 2.29 3.79
CA TYR A 96 10.97 2.18 3.53
C TYR A 96 11.81 3.03 4.49
N LEU A 97 11.43 4.31 4.65
CA LEU A 97 12.15 5.23 5.53
C LEU A 97 12.09 4.79 7.00
N SER A 98 10.94 4.26 7.43
CA SER A 98 10.75 3.79 8.79
C SER A 98 11.58 2.54 9.09
N SER A 99 11.70 1.64 8.11
CA SER A 99 12.55 0.44 8.20
C SER A 99 14.03 0.81 8.26
N GLY A 100 14.46 1.88 7.60
CA GLY A 100 15.83 2.36 7.66
C GLY A 100 16.20 3.07 8.97
N ASN A 101 15.21 3.53 9.75
CA ASN A 101 15.40 4.30 10.98
C ASN A 101 14.98 3.54 12.26
N ASP A 102 14.64 2.24 12.17
CA ASP A 102 14.08 1.43 13.28
C ASP A 102 12.88 2.09 13.99
N THR A 103 12.13 2.89 13.24
CA THR A 103 10.91 3.57 13.70
C THR A 103 9.68 2.84 13.19
N CYS A 104 8.61 2.84 13.98
CA CYS A 104 7.31 2.40 13.55
C CYS A 104 6.73 3.36 12.49
N TYR A 105 6.39 2.86 11.30
CA TYR A 105 5.83 3.71 10.25
C TYR A 105 4.43 4.26 10.56
N LYS A 106 3.71 3.67 11.53
CA LYS A 106 2.37 4.13 11.94
C LYS A 106 2.43 5.33 12.88
N CYS A 107 3.39 5.38 13.80
CA CYS A 107 3.45 6.40 14.85
C CYS A 107 4.77 7.17 14.94
N GLY A 108 5.77 6.82 14.12
CA GLY A 108 7.09 7.46 14.09
C GLY A 108 8.00 7.19 15.31
N ARG A 109 7.58 6.33 16.26
CA ARG A 109 8.36 6.03 17.47
C ARG A 109 9.24 4.80 17.27
N THR A 110 10.39 4.76 17.94
CA THR A 110 11.31 3.60 17.93
C THR A 110 10.90 2.53 18.94
N GLY A 111 11.51 1.34 18.85
CA GLY A 111 11.35 0.26 19.83
C GLY A 111 10.20 -0.72 19.56
N HIS A 112 9.47 -0.55 18.46
CA HIS A 112 8.47 -1.51 17.99
C HIS A 112 8.29 -1.40 16.47
N PHE A 113 7.85 -2.51 15.85
CA PHE A 113 7.41 -2.52 14.46
C PHE A 113 5.93 -2.15 14.36
N ALA A 114 5.47 -1.75 13.18
CA ALA A 114 4.09 -1.32 12.96
C ALA A 114 3.01 -2.35 13.32
N ASN A 115 3.35 -3.65 13.32
CA ASN A 115 2.45 -4.71 13.77
C ASN A 115 2.25 -4.70 15.29
N ASN A 116 3.23 -4.16 16.03
CA ASN A 116 3.22 -4.05 17.49
C ASN A 116 2.99 -2.58 17.93
N CYS A 117 2.45 -1.74 17.04
CA CYS A 117 2.15 -0.35 17.35
C CYS A 117 0.88 -0.25 18.17
N ASN A 118 1.01 0.18 19.43
CA ASN A 118 -0.12 0.42 20.34
C ASN A 118 -0.65 1.87 20.27
N TYR A 119 -0.25 2.63 19.23
CA TYR A 119 -0.74 3.98 18.99
C TYR A 119 -1.77 3.91 17.86
N SER A 120 -3.03 4.12 18.18
CA SER A 120 -4.11 4.29 17.20
C SER A 120 -3.91 5.65 16.52
N ASN A 121 -3.73 5.69 15.20
CA ASN A 121 -3.93 6.96 14.51
C ASN A 121 -5.41 7.31 14.64
N GLU A 122 -5.73 8.56 15.00
CA GLU A 122 -7.11 9.06 15.05
C GLU A 122 -7.81 9.04 13.67
N ASN A 123 -7.09 8.66 12.61
CA ASN A 123 -7.61 8.46 11.25
C ASN A 123 -7.86 6.99 10.89
N ASP A 124 -7.46 6.03 11.74
CA ASP A 124 -7.90 4.64 11.61
C ASP A 124 -9.30 4.52 12.24
N ASN A 125 -10.30 5.08 11.56
CA ASN A 125 -11.68 4.60 11.65
C ASN A 125 -11.82 3.22 10.97
N ASN A 126 -10.79 2.39 11.03
CA ASN A 126 -10.96 0.98 10.84
C ASN A 126 -11.51 0.46 12.16
N ASN A 127 -12.80 0.17 12.15
CA ASN A 127 -13.51 -0.64 13.13
C ASN A 127 -12.89 -2.05 13.25
N ASN A 128 -11.60 -2.12 13.60
CA ASN A 128 -10.96 -3.28 14.19
C ASN A 128 -11.18 -3.25 15.70
N SER A 129 -12.43 -3.00 16.10
CA SER A 129 -13.01 -3.69 17.25
C SER A 129 -13.14 -5.18 16.87
N HIS A 130 -12.02 -5.82 16.57
CA HIS A 130 -11.96 -7.26 16.44
C HIS A 130 -11.98 -7.83 17.84
N GLY A 131 -13.20 -7.91 18.35
CA GLY A 131 -13.54 -8.84 19.39
C GLY A 131 -13.05 -10.24 19.09
N CYS A 132 -12.99 -11.07 20.12
CA CYS A 132 -12.64 -12.46 20.06
C CYS A 132 -13.24 -13.16 18.85
N PHE A 133 -12.41 -13.48 17.86
CA PHE A 133 -12.82 -14.22 16.67
C PHE A 133 -13.29 -15.65 16.97
N LYS A 134 -13.08 -16.15 18.20
CA LYS A 134 -13.54 -17.47 18.63
C LYS A 134 -14.99 -17.45 19.10
N CYS A 135 -15.46 -16.38 19.74
CA CYS A 135 -16.81 -16.30 20.32
C CYS A 135 -17.63 -15.08 19.86
N GLY A 136 -17.05 -14.19 19.06
CA GLY A 136 -17.71 -12.97 18.56
C GLY A 136 -17.82 -11.83 19.58
N SER A 137 -17.28 -11.98 20.80
CA SER A 137 -17.35 -10.97 21.85
C SER A 137 -16.35 -9.83 21.63
N THR A 138 -16.78 -8.58 21.77
CA THR A 138 -15.91 -7.38 21.72
C THR A 138 -15.19 -7.06 23.03
N ASP A 139 -15.44 -7.82 24.09
CA ASP A 139 -14.93 -7.55 25.45
C ASP A 139 -13.50 -8.09 25.68
N HIS A 140 -13.08 -9.08 24.89
CA HIS A 140 -11.76 -9.71 25.02
C HIS A 140 -11.18 -10.12 23.65
N PHE A 141 -9.88 -10.38 23.61
CA PHE A 141 -9.19 -10.88 22.43
C PHE A 141 -9.18 -12.42 22.38
N ALA A 142 -8.97 -13.01 21.19
CA ALA A 142 -9.03 -14.46 20.98
C ALA A 142 -8.08 -15.30 21.88
N ASN A 143 -7.05 -14.68 22.45
CA ASN A 143 -6.11 -15.32 23.37
C ASN A 143 -6.60 -15.38 24.83
N ASP A 144 -7.50 -14.46 25.23
CA ASP A 144 -8.10 -14.41 26.57
C ASP A 144 -9.54 -14.96 26.59
N CYS A 145 -9.92 -15.66 25.51
CA CYS A 145 -11.24 -16.28 25.39
C CYS A 145 -11.34 -17.50 26.30
N ASN A 146 -12.10 -17.35 27.38
CA ASN A 146 -12.31 -18.40 28.38
C ASN A 146 -13.56 -19.25 28.11
N ASP A 147 -14.24 -19.04 26.97
CA ASP A 147 -15.32 -19.92 26.52
C ASP A 147 -14.73 -21.27 26.13
N TYR A 148 -14.97 -22.25 27.00
CA TYR A 148 -14.75 -23.68 26.77
C TYR A 148 -15.59 -24.15 25.58
N PHE A 149 -15.04 -24.09 24.38
CA PHE A 149 -15.44 -24.98 23.31
C PHE A 149 -14.67 -26.29 23.49
N ASP A 150 -15.44 -27.36 23.69
CA ASP A 150 -15.01 -28.72 23.95
C ASP A 150 -13.80 -29.14 23.10
N GLU A 151 -12.76 -29.65 23.77
CA GLU A 151 -11.52 -30.17 23.18
C GLU A 151 -11.80 -31.47 22.42
N SER A 152 -12.42 -31.39 21.24
CA SER A 152 -12.54 -32.56 20.37
C SER A 152 -12.34 -32.28 18.89
N ASP A 153 -11.66 -31.20 18.50
CA ASP A 153 -11.21 -31.09 17.10
C ASP A 153 -10.01 -30.14 16.88
N SER A 154 -8.90 -30.45 17.53
CA SER A 154 -7.58 -29.86 17.22
C SER A 154 -6.53 -30.95 17.01
N SER A 155 -6.87 -31.95 16.19
CA SER A 155 -5.85 -32.68 15.45
C SER A 155 -5.90 -32.23 14.00
N CYS A 156 -4.79 -31.67 13.53
CA CYS A 156 -4.47 -31.61 12.11
C CYS A 156 -4.32 -33.05 11.59
N ASP A 157 -5.44 -33.69 11.28
CA ASP A 157 -5.50 -34.97 10.59
C ASP A 157 -6.19 -34.73 9.24
N GLU A 158 -5.45 -34.92 8.14
CA GLU A 158 -5.85 -34.52 6.77
C GLU A 158 -6.93 -35.44 6.15
N ASN A 159 -7.69 -36.20 6.96
CA ASN A 159 -8.51 -37.30 6.45
C ASN A 159 -9.90 -37.50 7.07
N ASP A 160 -10.44 -36.54 7.84
CA ASP A 160 -11.83 -36.63 8.31
C ASP A 160 -12.78 -35.82 7.43
N ASN A 161 -13.73 -36.51 6.80
CA ASN A 161 -14.76 -35.95 5.93
C ASN A 161 -15.97 -35.39 6.71
N ASN A 162 -15.88 -35.29 8.04
CA ASN A 162 -16.99 -34.87 8.90
C ASN A 162 -16.79 -33.48 9.53
N LYS A 163 -16.30 -32.51 8.74
CA LYS A 163 -16.15 -31.13 9.20
C LYS A 163 -17.48 -30.38 9.08
N VAL A 164 -18.10 -30.09 10.22
CA VAL A 164 -19.36 -29.33 10.28
C VAL A 164 -19.05 -27.84 10.11
N TYR A 165 -19.09 -27.36 8.87
CA TYR A 165 -18.92 -25.94 8.54
C TYR A 165 -20.19 -25.15 8.91
N ARG A 166 -20.02 -24.07 9.67
CA ARG A 166 -21.10 -23.11 9.97
C ARG A 166 -21.01 -21.91 9.04
N CYS A 167 -22.16 -21.48 8.51
CA CYS A 167 -22.28 -20.30 7.68
C CYS A 167 -21.86 -19.05 8.45
N PHE A 168 -20.94 -18.26 7.90
CA PHE A 168 -20.46 -17.02 8.53
C PHE A 168 -21.48 -15.87 8.49
N ARG A 169 -22.55 -15.99 7.69
CA ARG A 169 -23.65 -15.00 7.65
C ARG A 169 -24.73 -15.27 8.70
N CYS A 170 -25.17 -16.53 8.87
CA CYS A 170 -26.31 -16.84 9.74
C CYS A 170 -26.00 -17.85 10.87
N GLY A 171 -24.78 -18.39 10.94
CA GLY A 171 -24.35 -19.36 11.96
C GLY A 171 -24.82 -20.80 11.76
N SER A 172 -25.59 -21.10 10.71
CA SER A 172 -26.17 -22.43 10.47
C SER A 172 -25.14 -23.43 9.91
N PRO A 173 -25.10 -24.68 10.38
CA PRO A 173 -24.14 -25.71 9.95
C PRO A 173 -24.46 -26.38 8.59
N SER A 174 -25.44 -25.85 7.84
CA SER A 174 -26.06 -26.57 6.71
C SER A 174 -25.69 -26.03 5.32
N HIS A 175 -25.02 -24.88 5.23
CA HIS A 175 -24.67 -24.25 3.96
C HIS A 175 -23.40 -23.41 4.10
N PHE A 176 -22.75 -23.12 2.98
CA PHE A 176 -21.64 -22.18 2.93
C PHE A 176 -22.17 -20.74 2.86
N ALA A 177 -21.36 -19.76 3.27
CA ALA A 177 -21.78 -18.35 3.30
C ALA A 177 -22.29 -17.81 1.93
N ASN A 178 -21.89 -18.47 0.84
CA ASN A 178 -22.33 -18.15 -0.51
C ASN A 178 -23.74 -18.68 -0.85
N ASP A 179 -24.21 -19.71 -0.15
CA ASP A 179 -25.51 -20.38 -0.36
C ASP A 179 -26.47 -20.06 0.81
N CYS A 180 -26.32 -18.88 1.40
CA CYS A 180 -27.11 -18.44 2.56
C CYS A 180 -28.32 -17.61 2.11
N ASP A 181 -29.52 -18.18 2.22
CA ASP A 181 -30.80 -17.57 1.83
C ASP A 181 -31.42 -16.65 2.92
N ASP A 182 -30.65 -16.28 3.95
CA ASP A 182 -31.16 -15.52 5.10
C ASP A 182 -31.14 -14.00 4.81
N GLU A 183 -32.32 -13.42 4.54
CA GLU A 183 -32.51 -11.98 4.29
C GLU A 183 -32.65 -11.16 5.59
N SER A 184 -31.67 -11.26 6.50
CA SER A 184 -31.53 -10.25 7.56
C SER A 184 -30.71 -9.05 7.04
N ASP A 185 -31.49 -8.15 6.46
CA ASP A 185 -31.21 -6.82 5.93
C ASP A 185 -30.03 -6.05 6.56
N SER A 186 -29.06 -5.67 5.72
CA SER A 186 -28.33 -4.40 5.88
C SER A 186 -28.29 -3.69 4.53
N SER A 187 -29.34 -2.91 4.29
CA SER A 187 -29.43 -1.84 3.30
C SER A 187 -28.10 -1.13 3.01
N PHE A 188 -27.62 -1.17 1.77
CA PHE A 188 -27.11 0.01 1.05
C PHE A 188 -27.12 -0.27 -0.47
N ASP A 189 -27.64 0.72 -1.20
CA ASP A 189 -28.07 0.74 -2.60
C ASP A 189 -27.08 0.23 -3.66
N GLU A 190 -27.54 -0.67 -4.54
CA GLU A 190 -27.13 -0.71 -5.95
C GLU A 190 -28.35 -0.82 -6.86
N ASN A 191 -28.93 0.33 -7.22
CA ASN A 191 -29.82 0.47 -8.35
C ASN A 191 -29.01 0.96 -9.57
N ASN A 192 -28.60 0.03 -10.44
CA ASN A 192 -28.94 0.15 -11.86
C ASN A 192 -28.66 -1.16 -12.59
N GLY A 193 -29.76 -1.83 -12.94
CA GLY A 193 -29.79 -3.09 -13.64
C GLY A 193 -29.45 -2.96 -15.12
N TYR A 194 -28.72 -3.97 -15.59
CA TYR A 194 -28.86 -4.46 -16.96
C TYR A 194 -29.99 -5.50 -16.95
N SER A 195 -30.96 -5.31 -17.83
CA SER A 195 -31.90 -6.37 -18.21
C SER A 195 -32.07 -6.31 -19.73
N ASP A 196 -31.43 -7.28 -20.38
CA ASP A 196 -31.74 -7.72 -21.74
C ASP A 196 -33.04 -8.53 -21.77
N ASP A 197 -33.57 -8.67 -22.99
CA ASP A 197 -34.78 -9.40 -23.42
C ASP A 197 -36.10 -8.61 -23.22
N ASP A 198 -36.99 -8.43 -24.19
CA ASP A 198 -37.34 -9.30 -25.33
C ASP A 198 -38.28 -8.57 -26.33
N GLU A 199 -38.59 -9.25 -27.43
CA GLU A 199 -39.71 -9.04 -28.38
C GLU A 199 -39.55 -8.15 -29.65
N ARG A 200 -39.43 -8.89 -30.75
CA ARG A 200 -39.84 -8.57 -32.13
C ARG A 200 -41.24 -7.93 -32.21
N SER A 201 -41.41 -6.93 -33.09
CA SER A 201 -42.58 -6.85 -33.97
C SER A 201 -42.37 -5.88 -35.14
N TYR A 202 -42.87 -6.28 -36.31
CA TYR A 202 -42.87 -5.56 -37.58
C TYR A 202 -43.87 -4.39 -37.59
N HIS A 203 -43.58 -3.34 -38.38
CA HIS A 203 -44.47 -2.44 -39.15
C HIS A 203 -43.71 -1.11 -39.38
N TYR A 204 -43.62 -0.49 -40.56
CA TYR A 204 -44.23 -0.63 -41.89
C TYR A 204 -43.20 -0.14 -42.93
#